data_AF-A0A387B223-F1
#
_entry.id   AF-A0A387B223-F1
#
_cell.length_a   1.000
_cell.length_b   1.000
_cell.length_c   1.000
_cell.angle_alpha   90.00
_cell.angle_beta   90.00
_cell.angle_gamma   90.00
#
_symmetry.space_group_name_H-M   'P 1'
#
loop_
_entity.id
_entity.type
_entity.pdbx_description
1 polymer ?
#
loop_
_entity_poly.entity_id
_entity_poly.type
_entity_poly.pdbx_seq_one_letter_code
_entity_poly.pdbx_strand_id
1 'polypeptide(L)'
;MKIQVDRDSICMGDDVFSHQMDLDIPEDMTVEELCSFLQKDRYLPNLDWAEWHLLHGGKTVATYYTKTKELTNPNIYLKDLMYQSSGESHFVWIHCRID
;
A
#
# COMPACT_ATOMS: atom_id res chain seq x y z
N MET A 1 -1.71 -12.88 -10.13
CA MET A 1 -2.47 -11.78 -10.75
C MET A 1 -1.61 -10.54 -10.72
N LYS A 2 -1.69 -9.68 -11.73
CA LYS A 2 -0.81 -8.51 -11.84
C LYS A 2 -1.47 -7.27 -11.25
N ILE A 3 -0.73 -6.58 -10.39
CA ILE A 3 -1.10 -5.26 -9.86
C ILE A 3 0.03 -4.28 -10.08
N GLN A 4 -0.32 -3.00 -10.15
CA GLN A 4 0.64 -1.91 -10.08
C GLN A 4 0.54 -1.29 -8.70
N VAL A 5 1.67 -1.12 -8.02
CA VAL A 5 1.77 -0.45 -6.73
C VAL A 5 2.58 0.81 -6.89
N ASP A 6 2.08 1.92 -6.39
CA ASP A 6 2.76 3.21 -6.32
C ASP A 6 2.90 3.64 -4.86
N ARG A 7 3.92 4.47 -4.57
CA ARG A 7 4.05 5.21 -3.33
C ARG A 7 4.27 6.68 -3.65
N ASP A 8 3.34 7.51 -3.25
CA ASP A 8 3.42 8.96 -3.47
C ASP A 8 3.90 9.67 -2.20
N SER A 9 4.37 10.91 -2.36
CA SER A 9 4.78 11.84 -1.30
C SER A 9 6.14 11.58 -0.62
N ILE A 10 6.98 10.65 -1.10
CA ILE A 10 8.40 10.58 -0.68
C ILE A 10 9.27 11.37 -1.67
N CYS A 11 10.10 12.29 -1.18
CA CYS A 11 11.02 13.06 -2.03
C CYS A 11 12.10 12.15 -2.64
N MET A 12 12.27 12.21 -3.97
CA MET A 12 13.24 11.42 -4.76
C MET A 12 14.72 11.55 -4.35
N GLY A 13 15.08 12.47 -3.45
CA GLY A 13 16.46 12.79 -3.10
C GLY A 13 17.23 11.67 -2.39
N ASP A 14 16.53 10.77 -1.70
CA ASP A 14 17.12 9.70 -0.87
C ASP A 14 16.57 8.29 -1.19
N ASP A 15 15.81 8.15 -2.29
CA ASP A 15 15.09 6.91 -2.59
C ASP A 15 15.96 5.86 -3.31
N VAL A 16 16.11 4.71 -2.66
CA VAL A 16 16.77 3.52 -3.23
C VAL A 16 15.85 2.77 -4.21
N PHE A 17 14.54 3.02 -4.14
CA PHE A 17 13.52 2.29 -4.90
C PHE A 17 12.66 3.23 -5.75
N SER A 18 12.30 2.74 -6.95
CA SER A 18 11.25 3.32 -7.79
C SER A 18 9.99 3.58 -6.97
N HIS A 19 9.30 4.69 -7.24
CA HIS A 19 7.99 4.97 -6.64
C HIS A 19 6.91 4.03 -7.13
N GLN A 20 7.10 3.39 -8.29
CA GLN A 20 6.15 2.45 -8.87
C GLN A 20 6.79 1.06 -9.08
N MET A 21 6.03 0.00 -8.82
CA MET A 21 6.40 -1.41 -9.02
C MET A 21 5.24 -2.22 -9.62
N ASP A 22 5.56 -3.09 -10.57
CA ASP A 22 4.63 -4.12 -11.03
C ASP A 22 4.86 -5.41 -10.23
N LEU A 23 3.79 -5.95 -9.65
CA LEU A 23 3.85 -7.17 -8.84
C LEU A 23 2.98 -8.26 -9.45
N ASP A 24 3.49 -9.49 -9.49
CA ASP A 24 2.67 -10.68 -9.68
C ASP A 24 2.41 -11.33 -8.33
N ILE A 25 1.15 -11.31 -7.91
CA ILE A 25 0.73 -11.70 -6.56
C ILE A 25 -0.28 -12.86 -6.60
N PRO A 26 -0.35 -13.70 -5.54
CA PRO A 26 -1.42 -14.69 -5.40
C PRO A 26 -2.82 -14.07 -5.47
N GLU A 27 -3.82 -14.80 -5.99
CA GLU A 27 -5.21 -14.32 -6.05
C GLU A 27 -5.86 -14.17 -4.66
N ASP A 28 -5.32 -14.87 -3.67
CA ASP A 28 -5.74 -14.81 -2.27
C ASP A 28 -4.91 -13.81 -1.45
N MET A 29 -4.08 -12.98 -2.09
CA MET A 29 -3.33 -11.95 -1.36
C MET A 29 -4.28 -10.94 -0.71
N THR A 30 -4.07 -10.74 0.58
CA THR A 30 -4.77 -9.77 1.41
C THR A 30 -4.03 -8.43 1.51
N VAL A 31 -4.72 -7.41 2.00
CA VAL A 31 -4.12 -6.11 2.31
C VAL A 31 -2.98 -6.23 3.33
N GLU A 32 -3.12 -7.09 4.35
CA GLU A 32 -2.06 -7.32 5.35
C GLU A 32 -0.81 -7.93 4.74
N GLU A 33 -0.96 -8.92 3.86
CA GLU A 33 0.16 -9.57 3.19
C GLU A 33 0.88 -8.61 2.24
N LEU A 34 0.14 -7.78 1.50
CA LEU A 34 0.73 -6.74 0.66
C LEU A 34 1.50 -5.71 1.51
N CYS A 35 0.89 -5.22 2.58
CA CYS A 35 1.53 -4.26 3.49
C CYS A 35 2.82 -4.85 4.08
N SER A 36 2.77 -6.09 4.56
CA SER A 36 3.92 -6.81 5.11
C SER A 36 5.00 -7.07 4.05
N PHE A 37 4.62 -7.36 2.81
CA PHE A 37 5.55 -7.53 1.70
C PHE A 37 6.32 -6.24 1.41
N LEU A 38 5.62 -5.12 1.27
CA LEU A 38 6.22 -3.82 0.96
C LEU A 38 7.10 -3.27 2.11
N GLN A 39 6.80 -3.63 3.36
CA GLN A 39 7.66 -3.27 4.49
C GLN A 39 9.01 -4.00 4.49
N LYS A 40 9.08 -5.25 4.02
CA LYS A 40 10.32 -6.06 4.05
C LYS A 40 11.46 -5.40 3.28
N ASP A 41 11.14 -4.81 2.13
CA ASP A 41 12.11 -4.11 1.28
C ASP A 41 12.18 -2.60 1.57
N ARG A 42 11.60 -2.14 2.70
CA ARG A 42 11.54 -0.72 3.10
C ARG A 42 10.86 0.18 2.06
N TYR A 43 10.01 -0.39 1.22
CA TYR A 43 9.20 0.38 0.27
C TYR A 43 8.21 1.29 1.00
N LEU A 44 7.61 0.77 2.08
CA LEU A 44 6.92 1.56 3.10
C LEU A 44 7.88 1.76 4.29
N PRO A 45 8.67 2.84 4.32
CA PRO A 45 9.57 3.08 5.44
C PRO A 45 8.77 3.24 6.74
N ASN A 46 9.36 2.76 7.83
CA ASN A 46 8.81 3.00 9.16
C ASN A 46 9.07 4.47 9.53
N LEU A 47 8.01 5.26 9.52
CA LEU A 47 8.02 6.69 9.83
C LEU A 47 7.18 6.90 11.08
N ASP A 48 7.81 6.97 12.25
CA ASP A 48 7.18 7.01 13.58
C ASP A 48 6.21 8.21 13.79
N TRP A 49 6.22 9.16 12.85
CA TRP A 49 5.44 10.40 12.80
C TRP A 49 4.36 10.40 11.69
N ALA A 50 4.22 9.33 10.92
CA ALA A 50 3.30 9.23 9.80
C ALA A 50 2.35 8.03 9.90
N GLU A 51 1.32 8.03 9.08
CA GLU A 51 0.50 6.86 8.77
C GLU A 51 0.45 6.66 7.26
N TRP A 52 0.36 5.41 6.83
CA TRP A 52 0.29 5.02 5.42
C TRP A 52 -1.14 4.69 5.04
N HIS A 53 -1.68 5.34 4.01
CA HIS A 53 -3.01 5.10 3.49
C HIS A 53 -2.89 4.36 2.17
N LEU A 54 -3.55 3.20 2.07
CA LEU A 54 -3.70 2.45 0.83
C LEU A 54 -4.93 2.96 0.09
N LEU A 55 -4.71 3.51 -1.09
CA LEU A 55 -5.75 3.98 -2.00
C LEU A 55 -5.95 2.99 -3.14
N HIS A 56 -7.22 2.83 -3.51
CA HIS A 56 -7.64 2.10 -4.70
C HIS A 56 -8.87 2.79 -5.30
N GLY A 57 -8.85 3.04 -6.60
CA GLY A 57 -9.92 3.81 -7.26
C GLY A 57 -10.16 5.20 -6.64
N GLY A 58 -9.11 5.83 -6.10
CA GLY A 58 -9.18 7.14 -5.45
C GLY A 58 -9.81 7.14 -4.03
N LYS A 59 -10.01 5.98 -3.42
CA LYS A 59 -10.57 5.85 -2.06
C LYS A 59 -9.60 5.12 -1.15
N THR A 60 -9.49 5.55 0.11
CA THR A 60 -8.76 4.82 1.14
C THR A 60 -9.48 3.52 1.45
N VAL A 61 -8.79 2.39 1.25
CA VAL A 61 -9.29 1.04 1.56
C VAL A 61 -8.67 0.48 2.84
N ALA A 62 -7.49 0.96 3.22
CA ALA A 62 -6.82 0.61 4.46
C ALA A 62 -5.85 1.71 4.92
N THR A 63 -5.54 1.70 6.20
CA THR A 63 -4.59 2.60 6.86
C THR A 63 -3.67 1.79 7.75
N TYR A 64 -2.37 1.94 7.55
CA TYR A 64 -1.32 1.39 8.39
C TYR A 64 -0.75 2.48 9.30
N TYR A 65 -0.95 2.31 10.61
CA TYR A 65 -0.45 3.21 11.64
C TYR A 65 0.98 2.77 12.01
N THR A 66 2.00 3.51 11.59
CA THR A 66 3.41 3.11 11.80
C THR A 66 3.77 2.98 13.29
N LYS A 67 3.23 3.90 14.12
CA LYS A 67 3.51 3.98 15.55
C LYS A 67 2.96 2.79 16.34
N THR A 68 1.71 2.38 16.06
CA THR A 68 1.06 1.25 16.75
C THR A 68 1.25 -0.08 16.02
N LYS A 69 1.69 -0.03 14.75
CA LYS A 69 1.78 -1.16 13.82
C LYS A 69 0.42 -1.81 13.53
N GLU A 70 -0.66 -1.08 13.71
CA GLU A 70 -2.01 -1.53 13.42
C GLU A 70 -2.36 -1.26 11.96
N LEU A 71 -3.14 -2.16 11.36
CA LEU A 71 -3.62 -2.06 9.99
C LEU A 71 -5.15 -2.18 9.99
N THR A 72 -5.83 -1.22 9.37
CA THR A 72 -7.28 -1.34 9.16
C THR A 72 -7.58 -2.25 7.98
N ASN A 73 -8.71 -2.97 8.06
CA ASN A 73 -9.19 -3.87 7.02
C ASN A 73 -8.15 -4.93 6.52
N PRO A 74 -7.41 -5.60 7.42
CA PRO A 74 -6.27 -6.44 7.02
C PRO A 74 -6.66 -7.62 6.13
N ASN A 75 -7.87 -8.17 6.33
CA ASN A 75 -8.35 -9.40 5.70
C ASN A 75 -9.07 -9.18 4.35
N ILE A 76 -9.08 -7.96 3.81
CA ILE A 76 -9.66 -7.72 2.48
C ILE A 76 -8.73 -8.32 1.43
N TYR A 77 -9.29 -9.10 0.50
CA TYR A 77 -8.57 -9.59 -0.67
C TYR A 77 -8.44 -8.50 -1.73
N LEU A 78 -7.25 -8.35 -2.31
CA LEU A 78 -7.00 -7.35 -3.34
C LEU A 78 -7.84 -7.59 -4.60
N LYS A 79 -8.10 -8.86 -4.94
CA LYS A 79 -8.97 -9.21 -6.07
C LYS A 79 -10.41 -8.72 -5.89
N ASP A 80 -10.91 -8.65 -4.66
CA ASP A 80 -12.28 -8.23 -4.38
C ASP A 80 -12.41 -6.72 -4.59
N LEU A 81 -11.39 -5.96 -4.20
CA LEU A 81 -11.28 -4.53 -4.50
C LEU A 81 -11.28 -4.30 -6.02
N MET A 82 -10.42 -5.02 -6.75
CA MET A 82 -10.36 -4.94 -8.22
C MET A 82 -11.69 -5.31 -8.89
N TYR A 83 -12.37 -6.35 -8.40
CA TYR A 83 -13.67 -6.75 -8.94
C TYR A 83 -14.73 -5.64 -8.76
N GLN A 84 -14.75 -4.99 -7.60
CA GLN A 84 -15.66 -3.88 -7.31
C GLN A 84 -15.36 -2.62 -8.15
N SER A 85 -14.14 -2.48 -8.65
CA SER A 85 -13.67 -1.33 -9.43
C SER A 85 -13.57 -1.58 -10.94
N SER A 86 -14.28 -2.59 -11.47
CA SER A 86 -14.23 -2.96 -12.90
C SER A 86 -12.83 -3.36 -13.40
N GLY A 87 -12.02 -3.95 -12.53
CA GLY A 87 -10.69 -4.47 -12.86
C GLY A 87 -9.53 -3.48 -12.68
N GLU A 88 -9.78 -2.29 -12.11
CA GLU A 88 -8.69 -1.35 -11.75
C GLU A 88 -7.69 -2.05 -10.83
N SER A 89 -6.44 -2.14 -11.27
CA SER A 89 -5.37 -2.90 -10.64
C SER A 89 -4.27 -2.02 -10.04
N HIS A 90 -4.46 -0.70 -10.06
CA HIS A 90 -3.54 0.27 -9.49
C HIS A 90 -3.85 0.57 -8.02
N PHE A 91 -2.84 0.42 -7.17
CA PHE A 91 -2.88 0.69 -5.74
C PHE A 91 -1.82 1.73 -5.38
N VAL A 92 -2.18 2.73 -4.58
CA VAL A 92 -1.27 3.83 -4.21
C VAL A 92 -1.15 3.91 -2.70
N TRP A 93 0.07 3.92 -2.19
CA TRP A 93 0.35 4.22 -0.79
C TRP A 93 0.74 5.69 -0.65
N ILE A 94 0.04 6.44 0.19
CA ILE A 94 0.40 7.81 0.55
C ILE A 94 0.67 7.89 2.04
N HIS A 95 1.64 8.70 2.46
CA HIS A 95 1.84 8.97 3.88
C HIS A 95 1.23 10.31 4.27
N CYS A 96 0.59 10.32 5.44
CA CYS A 96 0.07 11.52 6.07
C CYS A 96 0.85 11.75 7.37
N ARG A 97 1.31 12.98 7.60
CA ARG A 97 1.90 13.37 8.87
C ARG A 97 0.82 13.41 9.94
N ILE A 98 1.11 12.82 11.11
CA ILE A 98 0.29 12.92 12.30
C ILE A 98 0.81 14.12 13.10
N ASP A 99 -0.05 15.13 13.30
CA ASP A 99 0.25 16.35 14.06
C ASP A 99 0.19 16.15 15.58
#